data_AF-A0A0P9UQT4-F1
#
_entry.id   AF-A0A0P9UQT4-F1
#
_cell.length_a   1.000
_cell.length_b   1.000
_cell.length_c   1.000
_cell.angle_alpha   90.00
_cell.angle_beta   90.00
_cell.angle_gamma   90.00
#
_symmetry.space_group_name_H-M   'P 1'
#
loop_
_entity.id
_entity.type
_entity.pdbx_description
1 polymer ?
#
loop_
_entity_poly.entity_id
_entity_poly.type
_entity_poly.pdbx_seq_one_letter_code
_entity_poly.pdbx_strand_id
1 'polypeptide(L)'
;FLVGVDIYPQGQEFSVAGLAAWADSVLFLHAVSLVFQPESMAVRFAKVPPDAAKAFIADRSTLFNGGTASRPPVEQVKHQWPTLMSRLELQLSRGGDFLFGVPSIADFSVAHTLWFLKQTPVTAHFVDDYPGVSAWLDRVLGFGHGTFSDLSSADAIEIARNATPAPLPDEVFVDPNGFKAGDKVAVSAVDYGVEAVEGELIFIGREELILRREDKRAGVVHVHFPRMGFRVEKR
;
A
#
# COMPACT_ATOMS: atom_id res chain seq x y z
N PHE A 1 -20.26 -3.22 -2.07
CA PHE A 1 -19.04 -2.47 -1.74
C PHE A 1 -18.47 -1.94 -3.04
N LEU A 2 -18.55 -0.62 -3.26
CA LEU A 2 -18.25 0.10 -4.52
C LEU A 2 -18.65 -0.64 -5.82
N VAL A 3 -19.80 -1.32 -5.83
CA VAL A 3 -20.30 -1.96 -7.06
C VAL A 3 -20.71 -0.82 -7.99
N GLY A 4 -19.94 -0.62 -9.07
CA GLY A 4 -20.19 0.43 -10.06
C GLY A 4 -19.47 1.76 -9.80
N VAL A 5 -18.54 1.85 -8.85
CA VAL A 5 -17.66 3.03 -8.71
C VAL A 5 -16.30 2.68 -9.31
N ASP A 6 -15.92 3.42 -10.35
CA ASP A 6 -14.60 3.32 -10.95
C ASP A 6 -13.56 4.03 -10.06
N ILE A 7 -12.58 3.27 -9.56
CA ILE A 7 -11.50 3.81 -8.73
C ILE A 7 -10.48 4.62 -9.56
N TYR A 8 -10.55 4.53 -10.89
CA TYR A 8 -9.82 5.34 -11.86
C TYR A 8 -10.81 6.09 -12.76
N PRO A 9 -11.42 7.19 -12.28
CA PRO A 9 -12.41 7.95 -13.05
C PRO A 9 -11.93 8.31 -14.45
N GLN A 10 -12.83 8.14 -15.44
CA GLN A 10 -12.53 8.40 -16.84
C GLN A 10 -12.00 9.83 -17.07
N GLY A 11 -10.88 9.94 -17.79
CA GLY A 11 -10.20 11.21 -18.09
C GLY A 11 -9.34 11.74 -16.95
N GLN A 12 -9.19 11.00 -15.85
CA GLN A 12 -8.37 11.36 -14.69
C GLN A 12 -7.41 10.23 -14.29
N GLU A 13 -7.31 9.16 -15.08
CA GLU A 13 -6.64 7.90 -14.76
C GLU A 13 -5.18 8.14 -14.34
N PHE A 14 -4.44 8.91 -15.14
CA PHE A 14 -3.04 9.22 -14.87
C PHE A 14 -2.85 10.10 -13.64
N SER A 15 -3.70 11.12 -13.46
CA SER A 15 -3.59 12.05 -12.33
C SER A 15 -3.93 11.37 -11.00
N VAL A 16 -4.96 10.53 -11.01
CA VAL A 16 -5.39 9.74 -9.86
C VAL A 16 -4.30 8.73 -9.48
N ALA A 17 -3.79 7.96 -10.44
CA ALA A 17 -2.71 7.00 -10.19
C ALA A 17 -1.43 7.68 -9.68
N GLY A 18 -1.06 8.83 -10.27
CA GLY A 18 0.10 9.60 -9.85
C GLY A 18 -0.01 10.13 -8.42
N LEU A 19 -1.19 10.65 -8.03
CA LEU A 19 -1.41 11.12 -6.66
C LEU A 19 -1.44 9.96 -5.67
N ALA A 20 -2.08 8.84 -6.01
CA ALA A 20 -2.10 7.63 -5.19
C ALA A 20 -0.67 7.13 -4.93
N ALA A 21 0.14 6.96 -5.97
CA ALA A 21 1.53 6.52 -5.85
C ALA A 21 2.39 7.47 -5.01
N TRP A 22 2.20 8.79 -5.13
CA TRP A 22 2.88 9.76 -4.28
C TRP A 22 2.43 9.65 -2.81
N ALA A 23 1.14 9.44 -2.57
CA ALA A 23 0.60 9.31 -1.22
C ALA A 23 1.09 8.02 -0.54
N ASP A 24 1.07 6.90 -1.25
CA ASP A 24 1.49 5.58 -0.74
C ASP A 24 3.01 5.48 -0.52
N SER A 25 3.79 6.42 -1.07
CA SER A 25 5.23 6.51 -0.84
C SER A 25 5.60 7.67 0.08
N VAL A 26 5.52 8.91 -0.41
CA VAL A 26 6.01 10.10 0.29
C VAL A 26 5.16 10.42 1.51
N LEU A 27 3.83 10.56 1.33
CA LEU A 27 2.95 10.94 2.43
C LEU A 27 2.87 9.84 3.50
N PHE A 28 2.84 8.57 3.09
CA PHE A 28 2.87 7.43 3.98
C PHE A 28 4.14 7.43 4.84
N LEU A 29 5.33 7.63 4.26
CA LEU A 29 6.58 7.69 5.03
C LEU A 29 6.61 8.88 6.01
N HIS A 30 5.97 10.01 5.70
CA HIS A 30 5.79 11.09 6.67
C HIS A 30 4.92 10.64 7.85
N ALA A 31 3.76 10.04 7.58
CA ALA A 31 2.86 9.54 8.61
C ALA A 31 3.55 8.48 9.49
N VAL A 32 4.31 7.55 8.89
CA VAL A 32 5.12 6.54 9.59
C VAL A 32 6.13 7.19 10.52
N SER A 33 6.88 8.20 10.08
CA SER A 33 7.84 8.91 10.94
C SER A 33 7.18 9.62 12.12
N LEU A 34 6.03 10.26 11.91
CA LEU A 34 5.28 10.92 12.99
C LEU A 34 4.68 9.90 13.98
N VAL A 35 4.19 8.77 13.47
CA VAL A 35 3.59 7.72 14.28
C VAL A 35 4.61 6.96 15.11
N PHE A 36 5.78 6.66 14.56
CA PHE A 36 6.79 5.86 15.26
C PHE A 36 7.83 6.71 16.03
N GLN A 37 7.44 7.91 16.47
CA GLN A 37 8.20 8.68 17.46
C GLN A 37 7.98 8.12 18.88
N PRO A 38 8.94 8.28 19.82
CA PRO A 38 8.91 7.63 21.13
C PRO A 38 7.59 7.80 21.91
N GLU A 39 7.03 9.01 21.92
CA GLU A 39 5.82 9.36 22.66
C GLU A 39 4.59 8.61 22.13
N SER A 40 4.46 8.50 20.82
CA SER A 40 3.36 7.79 20.17
C SER A 40 3.52 6.27 20.30
N MET A 41 4.75 5.75 20.19
CA MET A 41 5.02 4.33 20.41
C MET A 41 4.71 3.90 21.84
N ALA A 42 5.04 4.73 22.84
CA ALA A 42 4.72 4.44 24.24
C ALA A 42 3.21 4.21 24.45
N VAL A 43 2.37 5.04 23.81
CA VAL A 43 0.91 4.87 23.87
C VAL A 43 0.44 3.64 23.10
N ARG A 44 0.96 3.41 21.88
CA ARG A 44 0.54 2.29 21.03
C ARG A 44 0.88 0.92 21.63
N PHE A 45 2.05 0.80 22.25
CA PHE A 45 2.52 -0.45 22.83
C PHE A 45 2.17 -0.59 24.31
N ALA A 46 1.45 0.36 24.92
CA ALA A 46 1.09 0.33 26.33
C ALA A 46 0.33 -0.94 26.76
N LYS A 47 -0.42 -1.56 25.84
CA LYS A 47 -1.21 -2.78 26.08
C LYS A 47 -0.66 -4.01 25.34
N VAL A 48 0.49 -3.88 24.67
CA VAL A 48 1.13 -4.97 23.94
C VAL A 48 2.13 -5.65 24.87
N PRO A 49 2.18 -7.00 24.94
CA PRO A 49 3.19 -7.69 25.73
C PRO A 49 4.61 -7.22 25.37
N PRO A 50 5.51 -7.00 26.34
CA PRO A 50 6.83 -6.43 26.08
C PRO A 50 7.64 -7.19 25.03
N ASP A 51 7.55 -8.52 25.02
CA ASP A 51 8.27 -9.35 24.04
C ASP A 51 7.69 -9.22 22.63
N ALA A 52 6.37 -9.07 22.49
CA ALA A 52 5.73 -8.79 21.21
C ALA A 52 6.09 -7.38 20.70
N ALA A 53 6.16 -6.39 21.58
CA ALA A 53 6.59 -5.03 21.23
C ALA A 53 8.06 -5.01 20.78
N LYS A 54 8.95 -5.73 21.49
CA LYS A 54 10.36 -5.88 21.08
C LYS A 54 10.50 -6.60 19.74
N ALA A 55 9.76 -7.70 19.53
CA ALA A 55 9.76 -8.42 18.26
C ALA A 55 9.30 -7.53 17.10
N PHE A 56 8.25 -6.73 17.31
CA PHE A 56 7.79 -5.75 16.32
C PHE A 56 8.86 -4.70 16.01
N ILE A 57 9.50 -4.12 17.03
CA ILE A 57 10.56 -3.12 16.82
C ILE A 57 11.75 -3.73 16.07
N ALA A 58 12.14 -4.96 16.42
CA ALA A 58 13.23 -5.66 15.75
C ALA A 58 12.91 -5.89 14.26
N ASP A 59 11.72 -6.43 13.96
CA ASP A 59 11.22 -6.62 12.59
C ASP A 59 11.24 -5.31 11.77
N ARG A 60 10.65 -4.25 12.33
CA ARG A 60 10.57 -2.95 11.66
C ARG A 60 11.92 -2.25 11.51
N SER A 61 12.90 -2.54 12.36
CA SER A 61 14.24 -1.95 12.25
C SER A 61 15.03 -2.48 11.06
N THR A 62 14.73 -3.69 10.59
CA THR A 62 15.37 -4.30 9.42
C THR A 62 14.56 -4.17 8.14
N LEU A 63 13.30 -3.71 8.21
CA LEU A 63 12.38 -3.66 7.07
C LEU A 63 12.92 -2.91 5.84
N PHE A 64 13.66 -1.82 6.08
CA PHE A 64 14.25 -0.99 5.02
C PHE A 64 15.61 -1.52 4.53
N ASN A 65 16.17 -2.56 5.15
CA ASN A 65 17.47 -3.08 4.75
C ASN A 65 17.42 -3.63 3.32
N GLY A 66 18.34 -3.18 2.48
CA GLY A 66 18.43 -3.60 1.06
C GLY A 66 17.45 -2.90 0.12
N GLY A 67 16.54 -2.08 0.64
CA GLY A 67 15.63 -1.26 -0.15
C GLY A 67 16.18 0.15 -0.45
N THR A 68 15.53 0.86 -1.36
CA THR A 68 15.90 2.23 -1.76
C THR A 68 15.21 3.30 -0.92
N ALA A 69 14.15 2.95 -0.20
CA ALA A 69 13.46 3.89 0.67
C ALA A 69 14.09 3.91 2.05
N SER A 70 13.92 5.01 2.76
CA SER A 70 14.26 5.12 4.18
C SER A 70 13.20 5.95 4.89
N ARG A 71 13.04 5.69 6.18
CA ARG A 71 12.14 6.50 7.02
C ARG A 71 12.75 7.89 7.23
N PRO A 72 12.11 8.98 6.76
CA PRO A 72 12.67 10.33 6.88
C PRO A 72 12.77 10.78 8.35
N PRO A 73 13.76 11.63 8.72
CA PRO A 73 13.90 12.13 10.08
C PRO A 73 12.65 12.88 10.56
N VAL A 74 12.24 12.64 11.81
CA VAL A 74 10.99 13.20 12.37
C VAL A 74 10.97 14.73 12.35
N GLU A 75 12.11 15.40 12.59
CA GLU A 75 12.20 16.86 12.55
C GLU A 75 11.94 17.42 11.15
N GLN A 76 12.47 16.77 10.11
CA GLN A 76 12.21 17.14 8.72
C GLN A 76 10.72 16.94 8.41
N VAL A 77 10.15 15.81 8.81
CA VAL A 77 8.74 15.51 8.57
C VAL A 77 7.82 16.51 9.27
N LYS A 78 8.08 16.84 10.53
CA LYS A 78 7.34 17.88 11.29
C LYS A 78 7.41 19.23 10.59
N HIS A 79 8.57 19.58 10.02
CA HIS A 79 8.73 20.82 9.24
C HIS A 79 7.92 20.81 7.93
N GLN A 80 7.87 19.67 7.23
CA GLN A 80 7.21 19.55 5.93
C GLN A 80 5.69 19.36 6.03
N TRP A 81 5.22 18.71 7.10
CA TRP A 81 3.81 18.32 7.29
C TRP A 81 2.79 19.46 7.09
N PRO A 82 2.99 20.67 7.64
CA PRO A 82 2.03 21.76 7.46
C PRO A 82 1.81 22.15 6.00
N THR A 83 2.82 22.00 5.13
CA THR A 83 2.67 22.27 3.68
C THR A 83 1.72 21.28 3.02
N LEU A 84 1.80 20.00 3.40
CA LEU A 84 0.97 18.95 2.83
C LEU A 84 -0.49 19.14 3.27
N MET A 85 -0.72 19.31 4.57
CA MET A 85 -2.07 19.42 5.11
C MET A 85 -2.75 20.74 4.76
N SER A 86 -2.04 21.87 4.76
CA SER A 86 -2.64 23.16 4.35
C SER A 86 -3.08 23.18 2.88
N ARG A 87 -2.36 22.47 1.98
CA ARG A 87 -2.76 22.34 0.58
C ARG A 87 -3.98 21.44 0.42
N LEU A 88 -4.02 20.33 1.15
CA LEU A 88 -5.19 19.43 1.17
C LEU A 88 -6.43 20.17 1.71
N GLU A 89 -6.30 20.86 2.84
CA GLU A 89 -7.35 21.69 3.43
C GLU A 89 -7.84 22.75 2.44
N LEU A 90 -6.92 23.45 1.77
CA LEU A 90 -7.26 24.47 0.77
C LEU A 90 -8.06 23.88 -0.38
N GLN A 91 -7.68 22.70 -0.89
CA GLN A 91 -8.44 22.03 -1.96
C GLN A 91 -9.85 21.65 -1.49
N LEU A 92 -9.96 21.04 -0.31
CA LEU A 92 -11.24 20.61 0.26
C LEU A 92 -12.16 21.80 0.58
N SER A 93 -11.60 22.96 0.96
CA SER A 93 -12.36 24.19 1.20
C SER A 93 -13.09 24.74 -0.04
N ARG A 94 -12.69 24.31 -1.25
CA ARG A 94 -13.24 24.79 -2.53
C ARG A 94 -14.43 23.97 -3.05
N GLY A 95 -14.91 22.99 -2.29
CA GLY A 95 -16.20 22.34 -2.55
C GLY A 95 -16.16 21.07 -3.41
N GLY A 96 -15.23 20.15 -3.12
CA GLY A 96 -15.26 18.78 -3.67
C GLY A 96 -15.54 17.75 -2.57
N ASP A 97 -16.40 16.78 -2.86
CA ASP A 97 -16.68 15.68 -1.92
C ASP A 97 -15.44 14.79 -1.71
N PHE A 98 -14.66 14.61 -2.78
CA PHE A 98 -13.44 13.80 -2.88
C PHE A 98 -12.34 14.54 -3.65
N LEU A 99 -11.11 14.01 -3.64
CA LEU A 99 -9.92 14.69 -4.19
C LEU A 99 -10.07 15.05 -5.67
N PHE A 100 -10.77 14.23 -6.45
CA PHE A 100 -11.04 14.48 -7.86
C PHE A 100 -12.54 14.65 -8.17
N GLY A 101 -13.31 15.13 -7.19
CA GLY A 101 -14.76 15.33 -7.28
C GLY A 101 -15.56 14.06 -6.99
N VAL A 102 -15.19 12.95 -7.61
CA VAL A 102 -15.72 11.59 -7.31
C VAL A 102 -14.69 10.78 -6.52
N PRO A 103 -15.11 9.76 -5.74
CA PRO A 103 -14.16 8.93 -5.00
C PRO A 103 -13.24 8.18 -5.96
N SER A 104 -11.95 8.12 -5.64
CA SER A 104 -10.91 7.51 -6.45
C SER A 104 -9.91 6.73 -5.60
N ILE A 105 -9.03 5.93 -6.20
CA ILE A 105 -7.95 5.25 -5.44
C ILE A 105 -7.07 6.25 -4.68
N ALA A 106 -6.88 7.46 -5.20
CA ALA A 106 -6.09 8.49 -4.54
C ALA A 106 -6.69 8.93 -3.19
N ASP A 107 -8.02 8.92 -3.05
CA ASP A 107 -8.66 9.23 -1.78
C ASP A 107 -8.27 8.20 -0.71
N PHE A 108 -8.29 6.91 -1.06
CA PHE A 108 -7.92 5.83 -0.15
C PHE A 108 -6.41 5.84 0.17
N SER A 109 -5.56 6.08 -0.83
CA SER A 109 -4.12 6.24 -0.65
C SER A 109 -3.76 7.42 0.25
N VAL A 110 -4.48 8.54 0.20
CA VAL A 110 -4.26 9.64 1.18
C VAL A 110 -4.88 9.28 2.54
N ALA A 111 -6.11 8.77 2.55
CA ALA A 111 -6.88 8.54 3.77
C ALA A 111 -6.22 7.52 4.71
N HIS A 112 -5.60 6.45 4.18
CA HIS A 112 -4.96 5.45 5.05
C HIS A 112 -3.78 6.05 5.84
N THR A 113 -3.05 7.01 5.26
CA THR A 113 -1.94 7.70 5.94
C THR A 113 -2.45 8.55 7.11
N LEU A 114 -3.56 9.26 6.92
CA LEU A 114 -4.19 10.10 7.94
C LEU A 114 -4.90 9.26 9.00
N TRP A 115 -5.58 8.19 8.59
CA TRP A 115 -6.13 7.18 9.49
C TRP A 115 -5.04 6.63 10.41
N PHE A 116 -3.83 6.38 9.88
CA PHE A 116 -2.72 5.89 10.68
C PHE A 116 -2.33 6.88 11.78
N LEU A 117 -2.31 8.19 11.49
CA LEU A 117 -2.08 9.26 12.49
C LEU A 117 -3.22 9.37 13.51
N LYS A 118 -4.46 9.09 13.11
CA LYS A 118 -5.64 9.12 13.99
C LYS A 118 -5.69 7.97 15.00
N GLN A 119 -4.84 6.94 14.87
CA GLN A 119 -4.85 5.78 15.79
C GLN A 119 -4.28 6.09 17.19
N THR A 120 -3.76 7.28 17.44
CA THR A 120 -3.29 7.69 18.77
C THR A 120 -3.54 9.18 19.02
N PRO A 121 -3.97 9.57 20.23
CA PRO A 121 -4.17 10.97 20.60
C PRO A 121 -2.91 11.83 20.40
N VAL A 122 -1.71 11.24 20.50
CA VAL A 122 -0.43 11.95 20.35
C VAL A 122 -0.27 12.53 18.94
N THR A 123 -0.75 11.82 17.91
CA THR A 123 -0.58 12.22 16.51
C THR A 123 -1.88 12.67 15.85
N ALA A 124 -3.03 12.54 16.51
CA ALA A 124 -4.32 12.91 15.93
C ALA A 124 -4.41 14.39 15.52
N HIS A 125 -3.75 15.29 16.27
CA HIS A 125 -3.72 16.74 15.96
C HIS A 125 -3.14 17.05 14.57
N PHE A 126 -2.23 16.21 14.05
CA PHE A 126 -1.70 16.36 12.69
C PHE A 126 -2.78 16.30 11.59
N VAL A 127 -3.96 15.76 11.93
CA VAL A 127 -5.16 15.74 11.08
C VAL A 127 -6.23 16.68 11.64
N ASP A 128 -6.48 16.65 12.96
CA ASP A 128 -7.59 17.37 13.59
C ASP A 128 -7.49 18.90 13.53
N ASP A 129 -6.28 19.43 13.36
CA ASP A 129 -6.06 20.87 13.17
C ASP A 129 -6.56 21.38 11.80
N TYR A 130 -7.02 20.48 10.91
CA TYR A 130 -7.49 20.77 9.55
C TYR A 130 -8.95 20.27 9.37
N PRO A 131 -9.96 21.11 9.65
CA PRO A 131 -11.35 20.68 9.72
C PRO A 131 -11.92 20.10 8.41
N GLY A 132 -11.55 20.67 7.26
CA GLY A 132 -11.94 20.14 5.95
C GLY A 132 -11.35 18.76 5.70
N VAL A 133 -10.08 18.55 6.06
CA VAL A 133 -9.41 17.24 6.01
C VAL A 133 -10.10 16.22 6.90
N SER A 134 -10.41 16.55 8.15
CA SER A 134 -11.11 15.61 9.06
C SER A 134 -12.47 15.22 8.52
N ALA A 135 -13.26 16.19 8.05
CA ALA A 135 -14.58 15.91 7.46
C ALA A 135 -14.49 15.06 6.18
N TRP A 136 -13.46 15.29 5.35
CA TRP A 136 -13.20 14.46 4.16
C TRP A 136 -12.77 13.04 4.54
N LEU A 137 -11.88 12.90 5.53
CA LEU A 137 -11.43 11.61 6.02
C LEU A 137 -12.61 10.78 6.53
N ASP A 138 -13.52 11.38 7.31
CA ASP A 138 -14.74 10.71 7.79
C ASP A 138 -15.63 10.23 6.63
N ARG A 139 -15.74 11.00 5.54
CA ARG A 139 -16.47 10.57 4.33
C ARG A 139 -15.83 9.34 3.69
N VAL A 140 -14.50 9.35 3.52
CA VAL A 140 -13.76 8.22 2.92
C VAL A 140 -13.84 6.98 3.82
N LEU A 141 -13.63 7.12 5.14
CA LEU A 141 -13.75 5.99 6.07
C LEU A 141 -15.18 5.50 6.22
N GLY A 142 -16.17 6.37 5.96
CA GLY A 142 -17.60 6.05 5.94
C GLY A 142 -18.01 5.03 4.89
N PHE A 143 -17.15 4.73 3.89
CA PHE A 143 -17.38 3.59 3.01
C PHE A 143 -17.47 2.27 3.78
N GLY A 144 -16.74 2.12 4.89
CA GLY A 144 -16.68 0.93 5.73
C GLY A 144 -15.78 -0.17 5.17
N HIS A 145 -15.95 -1.42 5.63
CA HIS A 145 -15.15 -2.58 5.20
C HIS A 145 -15.92 -3.71 4.51
N GLY A 146 -17.24 -3.56 4.36
CA GLY A 146 -18.08 -4.52 3.64
C GLY A 146 -18.52 -5.66 4.52
N THR A 147 -18.92 -6.74 3.86
CA THR A 147 -19.30 -7.98 4.53
C THR A 147 -18.16 -8.95 4.38
N PHE A 148 -17.67 -9.48 5.50
CA PHE A 148 -16.64 -10.49 5.54
C PHE A 148 -17.08 -11.65 6.43
N SER A 149 -16.48 -12.81 6.21
CA SER A 149 -16.59 -13.98 7.07
C SER A 149 -15.17 -14.48 7.37
N ASP A 150 -14.94 -14.93 8.60
CA ASP A 150 -13.63 -15.43 9.00
C ASP A 150 -13.23 -16.66 8.18
N LEU A 151 -11.96 -16.72 7.78
CA LEU A 151 -11.35 -17.85 7.08
C LEU A 151 -10.02 -18.18 7.77
N SER A 152 -9.81 -19.44 8.13
CA SER A 152 -8.55 -19.84 8.74
C SER A 152 -7.41 -19.83 7.72
N SER A 153 -6.18 -19.63 8.18
CA SER A 153 -5.00 -19.69 7.30
C SER A 153 -4.79 -21.09 6.70
N ALA A 154 -5.23 -22.15 7.39
CA ALA A 154 -5.17 -23.52 6.89
C ALA A 154 -6.18 -23.73 5.75
N ASP A 155 -7.42 -23.27 5.92
CA ASP A 155 -8.46 -23.37 4.89
C ASP A 155 -8.08 -22.55 3.64
N ALA A 156 -7.46 -21.38 3.81
CA ALA A 156 -6.96 -20.59 2.68
C ALA A 156 -5.91 -21.35 1.84
N ILE A 157 -5.03 -22.12 2.48
CA ILE A 157 -4.03 -22.95 1.80
C ILE A 157 -4.70 -24.12 1.08
N GLU A 158 -5.69 -24.77 1.70
CA GLU A 158 -6.46 -25.83 1.06
C GLU A 158 -7.26 -25.32 -0.15
N ILE A 159 -7.83 -24.12 -0.07
CA ILE A 159 -8.49 -23.48 -1.22
C ILE A 159 -7.47 -23.27 -2.35
N ALA A 160 -6.30 -22.70 -2.06
CA ALA A 160 -5.25 -22.50 -3.07
C ALA A 160 -4.81 -23.82 -3.70
N ARG A 161 -4.62 -24.88 -2.89
CA ARG A 161 -4.22 -26.22 -3.33
C ARG A 161 -5.23 -26.87 -4.26
N ASN A 162 -6.52 -26.67 -3.98
CA ASN A 162 -7.61 -27.30 -4.72
C ASN A 162 -8.09 -26.45 -5.92
N ALA A 163 -7.69 -25.18 -5.99
CA ALA A 163 -7.99 -24.29 -7.10
C ALA A 163 -7.00 -24.47 -8.27
N THR A 164 -7.42 -24.06 -9.47
CA THR A 164 -6.52 -23.85 -10.61
C THR A 164 -6.37 -22.35 -10.79
N PRO A 165 -5.14 -21.82 -10.98
CA PRO A 165 -4.96 -20.41 -11.29
C PRO A 165 -5.77 -19.96 -12.50
N ALA A 166 -6.25 -18.71 -12.47
CA ALA A 166 -7.04 -18.15 -13.54
C ALA A 166 -6.28 -18.12 -14.89
N PRO A 167 -7.00 -18.10 -16.03
CA PRO A 167 -6.38 -17.87 -17.33
C PRO A 167 -5.56 -16.57 -17.36
N LEU A 168 -4.48 -16.57 -18.13
CA LEU A 168 -3.64 -15.38 -18.29
C LEU A 168 -4.37 -14.32 -19.12
N PRO A 169 -4.08 -13.03 -18.89
CA PRO A 169 -4.51 -11.97 -19.81
C PRO A 169 -3.99 -12.22 -21.23
N ASP A 170 -4.73 -11.75 -22.24
CA ASP A 170 -4.41 -11.89 -23.67
C ASP A 170 -3.60 -10.71 -24.24
N GLU A 171 -3.15 -9.80 -23.35
CA GLU A 171 -2.32 -8.65 -23.72
C GLU A 171 -1.00 -9.09 -24.35
N VAL A 172 -0.72 -8.57 -25.55
CA VAL A 172 0.61 -8.67 -26.17
C VAL A 172 1.44 -7.47 -25.74
N PHE A 173 2.55 -7.76 -25.06
CA PHE A 173 3.49 -6.75 -24.58
C PHE A 173 4.93 -7.22 -24.83
N VAL A 174 5.77 -6.29 -25.27
CA VAL A 174 7.21 -6.52 -25.44
C VAL A 174 7.91 -5.88 -24.25
N ASP A 175 8.51 -6.71 -23.42
CA ASP A 175 9.20 -6.22 -22.24
C ASP A 175 10.42 -5.36 -22.62
N PRO A 176 10.57 -4.14 -22.06
CA PRO A 176 11.69 -3.25 -22.37
C PRO A 176 13.08 -3.83 -22.04
N ASN A 177 13.18 -4.76 -21.09
CA ASN A 177 14.41 -5.41 -20.69
C ASN A 177 14.56 -6.82 -21.29
N GLY A 178 13.66 -7.21 -22.20
CA GLY A 178 13.70 -8.48 -22.91
C GLY A 178 13.28 -9.69 -22.08
N PHE A 179 12.60 -9.50 -20.95
CA PHE A 179 11.97 -10.61 -20.24
C PHE A 179 10.81 -11.20 -21.05
N LYS A 180 10.63 -12.50 -20.96
CA LYS A 180 9.57 -13.21 -21.69
C LYS A 180 8.98 -14.34 -20.85
N ALA A 181 7.78 -14.76 -21.22
CA ALA A 181 7.18 -15.96 -20.64
C ALA A 181 8.13 -17.18 -20.77
N GLY A 182 8.22 -17.97 -19.70
CA GLY A 182 9.14 -19.10 -19.54
C GLY A 182 10.47 -18.77 -18.86
N ASP A 183 10.86 -17.49 -18.74
CA ASP A 183 12.08 -17.12 -18.02
C ASP A 183 11.95 -17.46 -16.52
N LYS A 184 13.00 -18.03 -15.92
CA LYS A 184 13.09 -18.14 -14.45
C LYS A 184 13.55 -16.79 -13.89
N VAL A 185 12.77 -16.26 -12.96
CA VAL A 185 13.00 -14.93 -12.42
C VAL A 185 12.76 -14.89 -10.92
N ALA A 186 13.30 -13.84 -10.31
CA ALA A 186 12.93 -13.39 -8.98
C ALA A 186 12.35 -11.98 -9.07
N VAL A 187 11.24 -11.77 -8.37
CA VAL A 187 10.59 -10.46 -8.25
C VAL A 187 10.62 -10.01 -6.79
N SER A 188 11.08 -8.80 -6.54
CA SER A 188 11.14 -8.21 -5.18
C SER A 188 10.70 -6.75 -5.21
N ALA A 189 10.16 -6.27 -4.09
CA ALA A 189 9.95 -4.84 -3.88
C ALA A 189 11.30 -4.10 -3.93
N VAL A 190 11.30 -2.84 -4.36
CA VAL A 190 12.52 -2.02 -4.47
C VAL A 190 12.74 -1.11 -3.26
N ASP A 191 11.68 -0.72 -2.59
CA ASP A 191 11.66 0.31 -1.56
C ASP A 191 11.95 -0.24 -0.16
N TYR A 192 11.20 -1.23 0.30
CA TYR A 192 11.38 -1.97 1.55
C TYR A 192 10.65 -3.32 1.49
N GLY A 193 10.96 -4.26 2.40
CA GLY A 193 10.41 -5.62 2.32
C GLY A 193 10.89 -6.34 1.06
N VAL A 194 12.20 -6.29 0.82
CA VAL A 194 12.84 -6.71 -0.43
C VAL A 194 12.99 -8.23 -0.57
N GLU A 195 12.22 -9.03 0.19
CA GLU A 195 12.24 -10.48 0.05
C GLU A 195 11.82 -10.89 -1.36
N ALA A 196 12.70 -11.62 -2.03
CA ALA A 196 12.46 -12.03 -3.41
C ALA A 196 11.51 -13.21 -3.49
N VAL A 197 10.60 -13.14 -4.46
CA VAL A 197 9.70 -14.22 -4.84
C VAL A 197 10.20 -14.82 -6.15
N GLU A 198 10.69 -16.06 -6.09
CA GLU A 198 11.22 -16.77 -7.25
C GLU A 198 10.14 -17.64 -7.91
N GLY A 199 10.16 -17.68 -9.24
CA GLY A 199 9.22 -18.47 -10.03
C GLY A 199 9.53 -18.44 -11.51
N GLU A 200 8.61 -18.99 -12.29
CA GLU A 200 8.62 -18.87 -13.74
C GLU A 200 7.73 -17.70 -14.14
N LEU A 201 8.28 -16.74 -14.89
CA LEU A 201 7.50 -15.67 -15.47
C LEU A 201 6.57 -16.28 -16.52
N ILE A 202 5.26 -16.20 -16.32
CA ILE A 202 4.27 -16.75 -17.26
C ILE A 202 3.50 -15.66 -18.00
N PHE A 203 3.48 -14.44 -17.48
CA PHE A 203 2.89 -13.27 -18.12
C PHE A 203 3.65 -12.01 -17.76
N ILE A 204 3.77 -11.12 -18.73
CA ILE A 204 4.31 -9.78 -18.57
C ILE A 204 3.48 -8.81 -19.39
N GLY A 205 2.82 -7.88 -18.72
CA GLY A 205 1.94 -6.88 -19.32
C GLY A 205 2.40 -5.47 -19.00
N ARG A 206 1.54 -4.48 -19.31
CA ARG A 206 1.79 -3.07 -18.98
C ARG A 206 1.70 -2.79 -17.48
N GLU A 207 0.73 -3.40 -16.81
CA GLU A 207 0.46 -3.16 -15.38
C GLU A 207 0.90 -4.32 -14.47
N GLU A 208 1.10 -5.52 -15.02
CA GLU A 208 1.18 -6.74 -14.23
C GLU A 208 2.30 -7.69 -14.68
N LEU A 209 2.91 -8.36 -13.71
CA LEU A 209 3.81 -9.50 -13.85
C LEU A 209 3.16 -10.70 -13.15
N ILE A 210 3.15 -11.87 -13.78
CA ILE A 210 2.62 -13.09 -13.15
C ILE A 210 3.70 -14.15 -13.10
N LEU A 211 3.99 -14.64 -11.89
CA LEU A 211 4.90 -15.74 -11.64
C LEU A 211 4.15 -17.02 -11.30
N ARG A 212 4.44 -18.11 -12.02
CA ARG A 212 4.04 -19.46 -11.63
C ARG A 212 5.02 -20.02 -10.62
N ARG A 213 4.49 -20.55 -9.51
CA ARG A 213 5.27 -21.18 -8.45
C ARG A 213 4.60 -22.46 -7.97
N GLU A 214 5.41 -23.37 -7.43
CA GLU A 214 4.93 -24.60 -6.80
C GLU A 214 5.35 -24.61 -5.33
N ASP A 215 4.37 -24.71 -4.44
CA ASP A 215 4.55 -24.83 -3.01
C ASP A 215 4.08 -26.21 -2.52
N LYS A 216 4.77 -26.79 -1.54
CA LYS A 216 4.48 -28.16 -1.06
C LYS A 216 3.07 -28.29 -0.43
N ARG A 217 2.56 -27.20 0.13
CA ARG A 217 1.26 -27.17 0.83
C ARG A 217 0.19 -26.63 -0.11
N ALA A 218 0.45 -25.51 -0.78
CA ALA A 218 -0.52 -24.81 -1.62
C ALA A 218 -0.56 -25.28 -3.09
N GLY A 219 0.31 -26.20 -3.52
CA GLY A 219 0.34 -26.65 -4.91
C GLY A 219 0.83 -25.57 -5.87
N VAL A 220 0.23 -25.49 -7.06
CA VAL A 220 0.60 -24.50 -8.08
C VAL A 220 -0.18 -23.21 -7.86
N VAL A 221 0.54 -22.09 -7.70
CA VAL A 221 -0.05 -20.76 -7.54
C VAL A 221 0.53 -19.79 -8.56
N HIS A 222 -0.30 -18.82 -8.96
CA HIS A 222 0.14 -17.64 -9.70
C HIS A 222 0.24 -16.47 -8.72
N VAL A 223 1.40 -15.82 -8.67
CA VAL A 223 1.64 -14.64 -7.84
C VAL A 223 1.77 -13.44 -8.76
N HIS A 224 0.95 -12.43 -8.49
CA HIS A 224 0.79 -11.25 -9.33
C HIS A 224 1.49 -10.07 -8.66
N PHE A 225 2.25 -9.31 -9.45
CA PHE A 225 2.95 -8.11 -8.99
C PHE A 225 2.65 -6.96 -9.94
N PRO A 226 2.44 -5.73 -9.42
CA PRO A 226 2.52 -4.56 -10.27
C PRO A 226 3.96 -4.37 -10.76
N ARG A 227 4.14 -3.69 -11.90
CA ARG A 227 5.48 -3.32 -12.37
C ARG A 227 6.11 -2.24 -11.51
N MET A 228 5.34 -1.22 -11.16
CA MET A 228 5.81 -0.08 -10.38
C MET A 228 6.12 -0.52 -8.95
N GLY A 229 7.32 -0.18 -8.45
CA GLY A 229 7.77 -0.56 -7.10
C GLY A 229 8.43 -1.94 -7.01
N PHE A 230 8.51 -2.69 -8.11
CA PHE A 230 9.11 -4.03 -8.13
C PHE A 230 10.26 -4.12 -9.14
N ARG A 231 11.27 -4.93 -8.80
CA ARG A 231 12.37 -5.30 -9.68
C ARG A 231 12.25 -6.76 -10.09
N VAL A 232 12.61 -7.04 -11.34
CA VAL A 232 12.70 -8.40 -11.90
C VAL A 232 14.17 -8.72 -12.19
N GLU A 233 14.62 -9.89 -11.75
CA GLU A 233 15.98 -10.39 -11.99
C GLU A 233 15.92 -11.78 -12.60
N LYS A 234 16.80 -12.09 -13.55
CA LYS A 234 16.96 -13.46 -14.04
C LYS A 234 17.55 -14.36 -12.96
N ARG A 235 17.16 -15.63 -13.00
CA ARG A 235 17.71 -16.71 -12.20
C ARG A 235 18.26 -17.80 -13.09
#